data_AF-A0A265Q745-F1
#
_entry.id   AF-A0A265Q745-F1
#
_cell.length_a   1.000
_cell.length_b   1.000
_cell.length_c   1.000
_cell.angle_alpha   90.00
_cell.angle_beta   90.00
_cell.angle_gamma   90.00
#
_symmetry.space_group_name_H-M   'P 1'
#
loop_
_entity.id
_entity.type
_entity.pdbx_description
1 polymer ?
#
loop_
_entity_poly.entity_id
_entity_poly.type
_entity_poly.pdbx_seq_one_letter_code
_entity_poly.pdbx_strand_id
1 'polypeptide(L)'
;MDENLSIFNDMVEYLSKAFSGTKPIWGAIFGIIGYVLFPVPFYRMSFIAVLAAAGCDVLTKMYSLCKQYDGYKNAVKLKKIFSKTLWKGTEVKIVSYLMISILTGLSYRVVYLEQLGIFIASFVYSVMFMREFQSNIENLIEAGADLDWLLLFSKKKNKELMKPYEEEETPKKEVNDYEQRI
;
A
#
# COMPACT_ATOMS: atom_id res chain seq x y z
N MET A 1 9.29 -39.62 41.79
CA MET A 1 8.05 -39.01 41.27
C MET A 1 8.20 -37.49 41.15
N ASP A 2 9.11 -36.88 41.91
CA ASP A 2 9.32 -35.43 41.97
C ASP A 2 10.10 -34.82 40.80
N GLU A 3 11.00 -35.59 40.17
CA GLU A 3 11.83 -35.10 39.04
C GLU A 3 11.00 -34.83 37.78
N ASN A 4 10.05 -35.71 37.45
CA ASN A 4 9.12 -35.52 36.34
C ASN A 4 8.18 -34.33 36.58
N LEU A 5 7.84 -34.05 37.84
CA LEU A 5 7.00 -32.92 38.23
C LEU A 5 7.78 -31.60 38.14
N SER A 6 9.08 -31.61 38.50
CA SER A 6 10.00 -30.48 38.32
C SER A 6 10.16 -30.12 36.84
N ILE A 7 10.45 -31.11 35.99
CA ILE A 7 10.62 -30.90 34.54
C ILE A 7 9.33 -30.33 33.92
N PHE A 8 8.17 -30.82 34.35
CA PHE A 8 6.89 -30.31 33.89
C PHE A 8 6.66 -28.84 34.29
N ASN A 9 6.95 -28.49 35.54
CA ASN A 9 6.82 -27.11 36.02
C ASN A 9 7.80 -26.15 35.32
N ASP A 10 9.02 -26.59 35.08
CA ASP A 10 10.01 -25.82 34.32
C ASP A 10 9.54 -25.60 32.88
N MET A 11 8.99 -26.62 32.21
CA MET A 11 8.40 -26.48 30.87
C MET A 11 7.22 -25.50 30.85
N VAL A 12 6.34 -25.56 31.86
CA VAL A 12 5.20 -24.64 31.99
C VAL A 12 5.66 -23.21 32.25
N GLU A 13 6.70 -23.00 33.06
CA GLU A 13 7.27 -21.68 33.31
C GLU A 13 7.95 -21.10 32.06
N TYR A 14 8.69 -21.92 31.31
CA TYR A 14 9.27 -21.53 30.02
C TYR A 14 8.21 -21.16 28.98
N LEU A 15 7.14 -21.96 28.86
CA LEU A 15 5.98 -21.64 28.02
C LEU A 15 5.33 -20.34 28.48
N SER A 16 5.09 -20.17 29.79
CA SER A 16 4.51 -18.94 30.34
C SER A 16 5.36 -17.71 30.04
N LYS A 17 6.70 -17.80 30.12
CA LYS A 17 7.62 -16.73 29.73
C LYS A 17 7.61 -16.46 28.23
N ALA A 18 7.53 -17.49 27.39
CA ALA A 18 7.40 -17.33 25.94
C ALA A 18 6.07 -16.63 25.56
N PHE A 19 5.00 -16.93 26.29
CA PHE A 19 3.69 -16.32 26.09
C PHE A 19 3.53 -14.93 26.75
N SER A 20 4.36 -14.58 27.73
CA SER A 20 4.29 -13.28 28.43
C SER A 20 5.33 -12.26 27.95
N GLY A 21 6.50 -12.68 27.45
CA GLY A 21 7.60 -11.79 27.04
C GLY A 21 7.45 -11.17 25.64
N THR A 22 6.91 -11.93 24.69
CA THR A 22 6.56 -11.46 23.33
C THR A 22 5.08 -11.66 23.16
N LYS A 23 4.27 -10.59 23.27
CA LYS A 23 2.80 -10.62 23.19
C LYS A 23 2.33 -11.51 22.01
N PRO A 24 2.01 -12.80 22.23
CA PRO A 24 1.89 -13.81 21.16
C PRO A 24 0.70 -13.53 20.27
N ILE A 25 -0.30 -12.86 20.86
CA ILE A 25 -1.48 -12.33 20.19
C ILE A 25 -1.09 -11.43 19.02
N TRP A 26 -0.10 -10.55 19.17
CA TRP A 26 0.36 -9.70 18.07
C TRP A 26 1.08 -10.52 16.99
N GLY A 27 1.91 -11.49 17.39
CA GLY A 27 2.54 -12.42 16.45
C GLY A 27 1.52 -13.22 15.64
N ALA A 28 0.45 -13.68 16.28
CA ALA A 28 -0.65 -14.39 15.61
C ALA A 28 -1.43 -13.46 14.67
N ILE A 29 -1.78 -12.24 15.10
CA ILE A 29 -2.47 -11.25 14.26
C ILE A 29 -1.62 -10.88 13.04
N PHE A 30 -0.34 -10.53 13.23
CA PHE A 30 0.56 -10.22 12.13
C PHE A 30 0.85 -11.43 11.25
N GLY A 31 0.86 -12.64 11.82
CA GLY A 31 0.97 -13.89 11.09
C GLY A 31 -0.22 -14.13 10.16
N ILE A 32 -1.45 -13.94 10.66
CA ILE A 32 -2.69 -14.07 9.87
C ILE A 32 -2.73 -13.00 8.78
N ILE A 33 -2.43 -11.73 9.13
CA ILE A 33 -2.38 -10.64 8.16
C ILE A 33 -1.33 -10.93 7.08
N GLY A 34 -0.11 -11.32 7.49
CA GLY A 34 0.96 -11.64 6.56
C GLY A 34 0.64 -12.81 5.65
N TYR A 35 -0.02 -13.85 6.18
CA TYR A 35 -0.50 -14.97 5.41
C TYR A 35 -1.52 -14.54 4.34
N VAL A 36 -2.52 -13.74 4.74
CA VAL A 36 -3.59 -13.26 3.85
C VAL A 36 -3.06 -12.30 2.78
N LEU A 37 -2.22 -11.35 3.17
CA LEU A 37 -1.73 -10.27 2.31
C LEU A 37 -0.67 -10.77 1.32
N PHE A 38 0.11 -11.80 1.71
CA PHE A 38 1.24 -12.31 0.94
C PHE A 38 1.13 -13.81 0.68
N PRO A 39 0.24 -14.25 -0.23
CA PRO A 39 0.11 -15.67 -0.58
C PRO A 39 1.38 -16.25 -1.20
N VAL A 40 2.12 -15.44 -1.98
CA VAL A 40 3.39 -15.82 -2.60
C VAL A 40 4.43 -14.69 -2.48
N PRO A 41 5.75 -14.97 -2.57
CA PRO A 41 6.81 -13.97 -2.36
C PRO A 41 6.69 -12.72 -3.24
N PHE A 42 6.15 -12.87 -4.46
CA PHE A 42 5.90 -11.76 -5.38
C PHE A 42 5.04 -10.65 -4.75
N TYR A 43 3.97 -11.00 -4.04
CA TYR A 43 3.06 -10.03 -3.43
C TYR A 43 3.76 -9.18 -2.38
N ARG A 44 4.64 -9.82 -1.59
CA ARG A 44 5.44 -9.14 -0.56
C ARG A 44 6.38 -8.13 -1.19
N MET A 45 7.13 -8.52 -2.21
CA MET A 45 8.08 -7.63 -2.87
C MET A 45 7.38 -6.46 -3.56
N SER A 46 6.28 -6.73 -4.26
CA SER A 46 5.48 -5.70 -4.93
C SER A 46 4.86 -4.71 -3.93
N PHE A 47 4.34 -5.21 -2.80
CA PHE A 47 3.84 -4.37 -1.71
C PHE A 47 4.93 -3.48 -1.10
N ILE A 48 6.12 -4.04 -0.81
CA ILE A 48 7.24 -3.27 -0.28
C ILE A 48 7.67 -2.18 -1.28
N ALA A 49 7.70 -2.49 -2.58
CA ALA A 49 8.03 -1.50 -3.61
C ALA A 49 7.03 -0.34 -3.63
N VAL A 50 5.73 -0.62 -3.54
CA VAL A 50 4.68 0.42 -3.46
C VAL A 50 4.81 1.25 -2.18
N LEU A 51 5.04 0.61 -1.03
CA LEU A 51 5.26 1.33 0.23
C LEU A 51 6.50 2.22 0.19
N ALA A 52 7.60 1.73 -0.39
CA ALA A 52 8.82 2.51 -0.57
C ALA A 52 8.56 3.72 -1.48
N ALA A 53 7.85 3.53 -2.59
CA ALA A 53 7.49 4.63 -3.50
C ALA A 53 6.58 5.67 -2.83
N ALA A 54 5.59 5.24 -2.05
CA ALA A 54 4.73 6.13 -1.27
C ALA A 54 5.50 6.86 -0.15
N GLY A 55 6.46 6.19 0.50
CA GLY A 55 7.36 6.82 1.46
C GLY A 55 8.23 7.89 0.81
N CYS A 56 8.81 7.58 -0.35
CA CYS A 56 9.53 8.55 -1.18
C CYS A 56 8.64 9.72 -1.57
N ASP A 57 7.36 9.50 -1.90
CA ASP A 57 6.43 10.57 -2.27
C ASP A 57 6.24 11.59 -1.14
N VAL A 58 6.08 11.10 0.10
CA VAL A 58 6.02 11.99 1.27
C VAL A 58 7.32 12.78 1.43
N LEU A 59 8.48 12.13 1.27
CA LEU A 59 9.78 12.78 1.38
C LEU A 59 10.00 13.83 0.29
N THR A 60 9.68 13.52 -0.97
CA THR A 60 9.81 14.45 -2.10
C THR A 60 8.84 15.61 -1.95
N LYS A 61 7.62 15.40 -1.43
CA LYS A 61 6.69 16.50 -1.13
C LYS A 61 7.20 17.41 -0.03
N MET A 62 7.76 16.84 1.04
CA MET A 62 8.38 17.64 2.10
C MET A 62 9.55 18.47 1.56
N TYR A 63 10.35 17.88 0.67
CA TYR A 63 11.45 18.58 0.01
C TYR A 63 10.95 19.71 -0.91
N SER A 64 9.91 19.48 -1.71
CA SER A 64 9.34 20.51 -2.59
C SER A 64 8.79 21.70 -1.79
N LEU A 65 8.09 21.44 -0.68
CA LEU A 65 7.67 22.48 0.26
C LEU A 65 8.86 23.23 0.87
N CYS A 66 9.93 22.54 1.25
CA CYS A 66 11.13 23.23 1.75
C CYS A 66 11.71 24.19 0.71
N LYS A 67 11.71 23.83 -0.58
CA LYS A 67 12.20 24.70 -1.65
C LYS A 67 11.26 25.87 -1.93
N GLN A 68 9.95 25.66 -1.93
CA GLN A 68 8.95 26.71 -2.19
C GLN A 68 8.88 27.79 -1.10
N TYR A 69 9.27 27.47 0.13
CA TYR A 69 9.20 28.38 1.28
C TYR A 69 10.58 28.82 1.77
N ASP A 70 11.58 28.96 0.90
CA ASP A 70 12.93 29.45 1.23
C ASP A 70 13.65 28.65 2.33
N GLY A 71 13.50 27.33 2.31
CA GLY A 71 14.22 26.38 3.16
C GLY A 71 13.39 25.78 4.30
N TYR A 72 13.98 24.76 4.93
CA TYR A 72 13.34 23.94 5.96
C TYR A 72 12.85 24.76 7.17
N LYS A 73 13.64 25.72 7.65
CA LYS A 73 13.31 26.54 8.83
C LYS A 73 12.02 27.34 8.63
N ASN A 74 11.85 27.93 7.46
CA ASN A 74 10.67 28.71 7.12
C ASN A 74 9.45 27.80 6.87
N ALA A 75 9.63 26.66 6.19
CA ALA A 75 8.57 25.68 5.96
C ALA A 75 7.99 25.09 7.27
N VAL A 76 8.85 24.86 8.29
CA VAL A 76 8.42 24.44 9.64
C VAL A 76 7.72 25.59 10.38
N LYS A 77 8.29 26.80 10.35
CA LYS A 77 7.70 27.99 10.99
C LYS A 77 6.28 28.28 10.46
N LEU A 78 6.08 28.11 9.16
CA LEU A 78 4.80 28.27 8.47
C LEU A 78 3.89 27.03 8.57
N LYS A 79 4.31 25.98 9.29
CA LYS A 79 3.59 24.72 9.52
C LYS A 79 3.12 24.02 8.22
N LYS A 80 3.84 24.21 7.12
CA LYS A 80 3.45 23.64 5.81
C LYS A 80 3.73 22.14 5.73
N ILE A 81 4.87 21.72 6.30
CA ILE A 81 5.28 20.31 6.41
C ILE A 81 4.36 19.52 7.38
N PHE A 82 3.82 20.20 8.39
CA PHE A 82 2.87 19.62 9.36
C PHE A 82 1.42 20.03 9.07
N SER A 83 1.13 20.43 7.83
CA SER A 83 -0.23 20.84 7.49
C SER A 83 -1.17 19.63 7.56
N LYS A 84 -2.37 19.84 8.11
CA LYS A 84 -3.41 18.79 8.15
C LYS A 84 -3.71 18.24 6.77
N THR A 85 -3.62 19.07 5.73
CA THR A 85 -3.88 18.67 4.34
C THR A 85 -2.88 17.65 3.83
N LEU A 86 -1.57 17.82 4.09
CA LEU A 86 -0.53 16.88 3.68
C LEU A 86 -0.75 15.52 4.36
N TRP A 87 -0.90 15.52 5.69
CA TRP A 87 -1.06 14.30 6.47
C TRP A 87 -2.38 13.58 6.21
N LYS A 88 -3.48 14.31 5.98
CA LYS A 88 -4.77 13.69 5.64
C LYS A 88 -4.74 13.02 4.27
N GLY A 89 -4.05 13.61 3.29
CA GLY A 89 -3.83 12.98 1.98
C GLY A 89 -3.01 11.69 2.09
N THR A 90 -1.92 11.73 2.86
CA THR A 90 -1.08 10.56 3.14
C THR A 90 -1.83 9.46 3.90
N GLU A 91 -2.63 9.81 4.89
CA GLU A 91 -3.45 8.86 5.65
C GLU A 91 -4.41 8.09 4.74
N VAL A 92 -5.19 8.82 3.92
CA VAL A 92 -6.12 8.21 2.96
C VAL A 92 -5.37 7.29 2.00
N LYS A 93 -4.22 7.73 1.47
CA LYS A 93 -3.38 6.94 0.57
C LYS A 93 -2.91 5.63 1.22
N ILE A 94 -2.37 5.69 2.44
CA ILE A 94 -1.89 4.51 3.18
C ILE A 94 -3.03 3.51 3.40
N VAL A 95 -4.19 3.98 3.87
CA VAL A 95 -5.35 3.12 4.12
C VAL A 95 -5.84 2.50 2.81
N SER A 96 -5.99 3.27 1.74
CA SER A 96 -6.39 2.75 0.43
C SER A 96 -5.42 1.69 -0.09
N TYR A 97 -4.11 1.91 0.05
CA TYR A 97 -3.11 0.97 -0.45
C TYR A 97 -3.08 -0.32 0.35
N LEU A 98 -3.22 -0.24 1.66
CA LEU A 98 -3.33 -1.42 2.51
C LEU A 98 -4.58 -2.23 2.17
N MET A 99 -5.74 -1.58 2.02
CA MET A 99 -7.00 -2.25 1.69
C MET A 99 -6.95 -2.92 0.32
N ILE A 100 -6.45 -2.23 -0.71
CA ILE A 100 -6.27 -2.81 -2.05
C ILE A 100 -5.32 -4.02 -1.98
N SER A 101 -4.20 -3.91 -1.27
CA SER A 101 -3.23 -5.01 -1.17
C SER A 101 -3.81 -6.25 -0.47
N ILE A 102 -4.66 -6.05 0.56
CA ILE A 102 -5.40 -7.14 1.21
C ILE A 102 -6.37 -7.79 0.22
N LEU A 103 -7.17 -7.00 -0.50
CA LEU A 103 -8.12 -7.52 -1.50
C LEU A 103 -7.41 -8.26 -2.62
N THR A 104 -6.24 -7.78 -3.06
CA THR A 104 -5.40 -8.45 -4.04
C THR A 104 -4.84 -9.77 -3.49
N GLY A 105 -4.34 -9.82 -2.26
CA GLY A 105 -3.90 -11.06 -1.62
C GLY A 105 -5.04 -12.08 -1.45
N LEU A 106 -6.23 -11.62 -1.10
CA LEU A 106 -7.44 -12.45 -1.02
C LEU A 106 -7.90 -12.93 -2.39
N SER A 107 -7.82 -12.10 -3.44
CA SER A 107 -8.26 -12.50 -4.78
C SER A 107 -7.45 -13.68 -5.32
N TYR A 108 -6.16 -13.76 -5.02
CA TYR A 108 -5.34 -14.95 -5.33
C TYR A 108 -5.95 -16.26 -4.82
N ARG A 109 -6.62 -16.22 -3.66
CA ARG A 109 -7.22 -17.41 -3.03
C ARG A 109 -8.59 -17.76 -3.58
N VAL A 110 -9.25 -16.79 -4.21
CA VAL A 110 -10.57 -16.96 -4.84
C VAL A 110 -10.43 -17.38 -6.31
N VAL A 111 -9.37 -16.92 -6.98
CA VAL A 111 -9.09 -17.25 -8.37
C VAL A 111 -8.52 -18.66 -8.48
N TYR A 112 -9.23 -19.55 -9.17
CA TYR A 112 -8.85 -20.96 -9.35
C TYR A 112 -7.54 -21.17 -10.12
N LEU A 113 -7.10 -20.19 -10.92
CA LEU A 113 -5.85 -20.23 -11.68
C LEU A 113 -4.80 -19.32 -11.06
N GLU A 114 -3.77 -19.91 -10.44
CA GLU A 114 -2.70 -19.17 -9.75
C GLU A 114 -2.05 -18.10 -10.63
N GLN A 115 -1.83 -18.39 -11.91
CA GLN A 115 -1.24 -17.45 -12.87
C GLN A 115 -2.11 -16.20 -13.08
N LEU A 116 -3.44 -16.35 -13.10
CA LEU A 116 -4.36 -15.20 -13.19
C LEU A 116 -4.30 -14.37 -11.91
N GLY A 117 -4.20 -15.00 -10.74
CA GLY A 117 -3.99 -14.29 -9.48
C GLY A 117 -2.70 -13.47 -9.48
N ILE A 118 -1.58 -14.05 -9.92
CA ILE A 118 -0.30 -13.33 -10.05
C ILE A 118 -0.40 -12.18 -11.06
N PHE A 119 -1.08 -12.40 -12.20
CA PHE A 119 -1.28 -11.38 -13.22
C PHE A 119 -2.07 -10.18 -12.68
N ILE A 120 -3.20 -10.43 -12.01
CA ILE A 120 -4.03 -9.37 -11.39
C ILE A 120 -3.21 -8.58 -10.37
N ALA A 121 -2.46 -9.26 -9.50
CA ALA A 121 -1.63 -8.58 -8.52
C ALA A 121 -0.51 -7.76 -9.17
N SER A 122 0.11 -8.29 -10.24
CA SER A 122 1.12 -7.58 -11.00
C SER A 122 0.57 -6.28 -11.56
N PHE A 123 -0.64 -6.32 -12.14
CA PHE A 123 -1.33 -5.15 -12.62
C PHE A 123 -1.61 -4.15 -11.48
N VAL A 124 -2.29 -4.58 -10.42
CA VAL A 124 -2.68 -3.70 -9.29
C VAL A 124 -1.46 -3.01 -8.68
N TYR A 125 -0.41 -3.76 -8.34
CA TYR A 125 0.79 -3.18 -7.75
C TYR A 125 1.54 -2.27 -8.73
N SER A 126 1.57 -2.60 -10.03
CA SER A 126 2.19 -1.74 -11.05
C SER A 126 1.47 -0.39 -11.16
N VAL A 127 0.14 -0.39 -11.10
CA VAL A 127 -0.67 0.84 -11.18
C VAL A 127 -0.45 1.71 -9.95
N MET A 128 -0.48 1.12 -8.76
CA MET A 128 -0.18 1.81 -7.51
C MET A 128 1.24 2.40 -7.52
N PHE A 129 2.23 1.61 -7.95
CA PHE A 129 3.61 2.05 -8.06
C PHE A 129 3.76 3.20 -9.06
N MET A 130 3.16 3.10 -10.25
CA MET A 130 3.23 4.12 -11.28
C MET A 130 2.59 5.44 -10.83
N ARG A 131 1.52 5.37 -10.03
CA ARG A 131 0.90 6.56 -9.43
C ARG A 131 1.84 7.28 -8.46
N GLU A 132 2.53 6.53 -7.60
CA GLU A 132 3.53 7.11 -6.69
C GLU A 132 4.76 7.61 -7.45
N PHE A 133 5.18 6.90 -8.50
CA PHE A 133 6.29 7.32 -9.35
C PHE A 133 6.00 8.68 -10.01
N GLN A 134 4.81 8.87 -10.57
CA GLN A 134 4.36 10.16 -11.12
C GLN A 134 4.36 11.26 -10.06
N SER A 135 3.74 11.00 -8.90
CA SER A 135 3.67 11.94 -7.78
C SER A 135 5.06 12.38 -7.31
N ASN A 136 6.01 11.45 -7.24
CA ASN A 136 7.40 11.76 -6.92
C ASN A 136 8.05 12.71 -7.95
N ILE A 137 7.91 12.47 -9.25
CA ILE A 137 8.54 13.40 -10.22
C ILE A 137 7.82 14.75 -10.26
N GLU A 138 6.49 14.79 -10.07
CA GLU A 138 5.76 16.07 -9.93
C GLU A 138 6.30 16.88 -8.74
N ASN A 139 6.53 16.25 -7.58
CA ASN A 139 7.14 16.91 -6.42
C ASN A 139 8.58 17.39 -6.70
N LEU A 140 9.37 16.63 -7.47
CA LEU A 140 10.73 17.03 -7.82
C LEU A 140 10.75 18.18 -8.83
N ILE A 141 9.83 18.21 -9.80
CA ILE A 141 9.65 19.33 -10.72
C ILE A 141 9.22 20.58 -9.95
N GLU A 142 8.27 20.47 -9.01
CA GLU A 142 7.91 21.56 -8.09
C GLU A 142 9.10 22.09 -7.28
N ALA A 143 10.12 21.26 -7.04
CA ALA A 143 11.35 21.63 -6.35
C ALA A 143 12.44 22.22 -7.29
N GLY A 144 12.17 22.30 -8.60
CA GLY A 144 13.05 22.87 -9.62
C GLY A 144 13.85 21.85 -10.44
N ALA A 145 13.51 20.55 -10.39
CA ALA A 145 14.16 19.55 -11.23
C ALA A 145 13.59 19.54 -12.66
N ASP A 146 14.45 19.43 -13.67
CA ASP A 146 14.05 19.27 -15.08
C ASP A 146 13.75 17.79 -15.39
N LEU A 147 12.50 17.38 -15.13
CA LEU A 147 12.03 16.00 -15.29
C LEU A 147 10.73 15.90 -16.09
N ASP A 148 10.34 16.94 -16.82
CA ASP A 148 9.08 16.98 -17.59
C ASP A 148 8.99 15.84 -18.62
N TRP A 149 10.12 15.49 -19.24
CA TRP A 149 10.20 14.34 -20.16
C TRP A 149 9.84 13.02 -19.48
N LEU A 150 10.25 12.84 -18.22
CA LEU A 150 9.98 11.64 -17.42
C LEU A 150 8.55 11.63 -16.90
N LEU A 151 7.98 12.81 -16.60
CA LEU A 151 6.56 12.96 -16.27
C LEU A 151 5.68 12.58 -17.47
N LEU A 152 6.02 13.05 -18.68
CA LEU A 152 5.30 12.67 -19.90
C LEU A 152 5.41 11.17 -20.19
N PHE A 153 6.60 10.60 -20.05
CA PHE A 153 6.82 9.18 -20.21
C PHE A 153 6.00 8.35 -19.21
N SER A 154 6.04 8.71 -17.93
CA SER A 154 5.31 7.99 -16.87
C SER A 154 3.79 8.09 -17.03
N LYS A 155 3.26 9.25 -17.44
CA LYS A 155 1.84 9.44 -17.79
C LYS A 155 1.42 8.56 -18.97
N LYS A 156 2.23 8.52 -20.03
CA LYS A 156 2.00 7.64 -21.19
C LYS A 156 1.98 6.16 -20.77
N LYS A 157 2.94 5.72 -19.96
CA LYS A 157 3.03 4.34 -19.49
C LYS A 157 1.86 3.94 -18.60
N ASN A 158 1.43 4.82 -17.69
CA ASN A 158 0.25 4.55 -16.88
C ASN A 158 -1.01 4.43 -17.74
N LYS A 159 -1.18 5.28 -18.75
CA LYS A 159 -2.28 5.15 -19.71
C LYS A 159 -2.20 3.82 -20.48
N GLU A 160 -1.02 3.44 -20.98
CA GLU A 160 -0.82 2.16 -21.65
C GLU A 160 -1.18 0.95 -20.77
N LEU A 161 -0.90 1.00 -19.47
CA LEU A 161 -1.32 -0.04 -18.52
C LEU A 161 -2.85 -0.11 -18.38
N MET A 162 -3.54 1.03 -18.40
CA MET A 162 -5.00 1.10 -18.27
C MET A 162 -5.77 0.67 -19.52
N LYS A 163 -5.21 0.89 -20.72
CA LYS A 163 -5.89 0.68 -22.02
C LYS A 163 -6.65 -0.66 -22.17
N PRO A 164 -6.11 -1.83 -21.79
CA PRO A 164 -6.81 -3.11 -21.95
C PRO A 164 -8.14 -3.21 -21.19
N TYR A 165 -8.41 -2.26 -20.29
CA TYR A 165 -9.58 -2.22 -19.42
C TYR A 165 -10.49 -1.01 -19.69
N GLU A 166 -10.12 -0.11 -20.61
CA GLU A 166 -10.93 1.04 -21.02
C GLU A 166 -11.95 0.67 -22.12
N GLU A 167 -11.77 -0.46 -22.82
CA GLU A 167 -12.60 -0.88 -23.96
C GLU A 167 -13.81 -1.77 -23.59
N GLU A 168 -14.02 -2.08 -22.30
CA GLU A 168 -15.20 -2.82 -21.80
C GLU A 168 -16.33 -1.92 -21.23
N GLU A 169 -16.29 -0.60 -21.45
CA GLU A 169 -17.47 0.24 -21.21
C GLU A 169 -18.49 0.09 -22.37
N THR A 170 -19.25 -1.00 -22.36
CA THR A 170 -20.58 -0.99 -23.01
C THR A 170 -21.39 0.16 -22.40
N PRO A 171 -22.07 1.00 -23.21
CA PRO A 171 -22.87 2.10 -22.68
C PRO A 171 -23.93 1.53 -21.75
N LYS A 172 -23.96 2.05 -20.50
CA LYS A 172 -25.03 1.78 -19.54
C LYS A 172 -26.37 2.10 -20.20
N LYS A 173 -27.12 1.07 -20.59
CA LYS A 173 -28.58 1.18 -20.63
C LYS A 173 -29.02 1.28 -19.18
N GLU A 174 -29.43 2.46 -18.75
CA GLU A 174 -30.22 2.62 -17.54
C GLU A 174 -31.48 1.75 -17.68
N VAL A 175 -31.49 0.60 -17.02
CA VAL A 175 -32.72 -0.14 -16.76
C VAL A 175 -33.17 0.30 -15.38
N ASN A 176 -34.14 1.21 -15.36
CA ASN A 176 -34.85 1.66 -14.17
C ASN A 176 -35.74 0.50 -13.68
N ASP A 177 -35.22 -0.36 -12.79
CA ASP A 177 -35.94 -1.52 -12.25
C ASP A 177 -36.57 -1.24 -10.86
N TYR A 178 -37.06 -0.01 -10.66
CA TYR A 178 -37.72 0.39 -9.41
C TYR A 178 -39.25 0.35 -9.48
N GLU A 179 -39.85 0.02 -10.64
CA GLU A 179 -41.31 0.06 -10.85
C GLU A 179 -42.00 -1.33 -10.94
N GLN A 180 -41.30 -2.44 -10.71
CA GLN A 180 -41.93 -3.79 -10.73
C GLN A 180 -42.19 -4.42 -9.35
N ARG A 181 -42.21 -3.62 -8.27
CA ARG A 181 -42.66 -4.10 -6.95
C ARG A 181 -43.66 -3.13 -6.32
N ILE A 182 -44.86 -3.08 -6.90
CA ILE A 182 -46.11 -2.72 -6.20
C ILE A 182 -47.15 -3.76 -6.60
#